data_AF-A0A8T3P9X5-F1
#
_entry.id   AF-A0A8T3P9X5-F1
#
_cell.length_a   1.000
_cell.length_b   1.000
_cell.length_c   1.000
_cell.angle_alpha   90.00
_cell.angle_beta   90.00
_cell.angle_gamma   90.00
#
_symmetry.space_group_name_H-M   'P 1'
#
loop_
_entity.id
_entity.type
_entity.pdbx_description
1 polymer ?
#
loop_
_entity_poly.entity_id
_entity_poly.type
_entity_poly.pdbx_seq_one_letter_code
_entity_poly.pdbx_strand_id
1 'polypeptide(L)'
;MSNAPRLYLGHGAAGSAASMRAHVEGLAQRGLDAVALDLPRGKAERAVPVFRTAAPPGAGVAVGGQSFGGRVASLCAAEGPYAALVLLSYPLHRPGTTDWEVRVAHWPRITCPVLLLSGESDPFARLSLLRDASGLLAHAELVTYPKLGHRLAPVLDDVLDRVAQFLQGLPPHPPYPPHPLA
;
A
#
# COMPACT_ATOMS: atom_id res chain seq x y z
N MET A 1 20.10 12.96 7.76
CA MET A 1 18.63 13.06 7.70
C MET A 1 18.19 12.19 6.54
N SER A 2 17.33 11.20 6.77
CA SER A 2 16.83 10.32 5.71
C SER A 2 16.03 11.16 4.72
N ASN A 3 16.32 11.02 3.42
CA ASN A 3 15.56 11.68 2.34
C ASN A 3 14.35 10.83 1.90
N ALA A 4 13.87 9.96 2.80
CA ALA A 4 12.78 9.03 2.49
C ALA A 4 11.45 9.80 2.42
N PRO A 5 10.54 9.43 1.51
CA PRO A 5 9.23 10.07 1.44
C PRO A 5 8.43 9.82 2.71
N ARG A 6 7.58 10.78 3.09
CA ARG A 6 6.61 10.58 4.16
C ARG A 6 5.57 9.55 3.72
N LEU A 7 5.29 8.56 4.57
CA LEU A 7 4.31 7.51 4.30
C LEU A 7 2.94 7.84 4.90
N TYR A 8 1.90 7.87 4.07
CA TYR A 8 0.52 8.02 4.51
C TYR A 8 -0.21 6.67 4.46
N LEU A 9 -0.72 6.21 5.60
CA LEU A 9 -1.31 4.88 5.79
C LEU A 9 -2.83 4.94 6.00
N GLY A 10 -3.58 4.30 5.10
CA GLY A 10 -4.99 3.98 5.32
C GLY A 10 -5.18 2.77 6.22
N HIS A 11 -6.16 2.82 7.12
CA HIS A 11 -6.55 1.69 7.97
C HIS A 11 -7.41 0.63 7.23
N GLY A 12 -7.55 -0.56 7.82
CA GLY A 12 -8.47 -1.60 7.33
C GLY A 12 -9.94 -1.29 7.56
N ALA A 13 -10.85 -2.01 6.90
CA ALA A 13 -12.28 -1.66 6.83
C ALA A 13 -12.99 -1.50 8.19
N ALA A 14 -12.55 -2.23 9.23
CA ALA A 14 -13.12 -2.16 10.57
C ALA A 14 -12.40 -1.18 11.51
N GLY A 15 -11.24 -0.66 11.10
CA GLY A 15 -10.34 0.14 11.92
C GLY A 15 -10.58 1.66 11.83
N SER A 16 -9.55 2.37 12.28
CA SER A 16 -9.38 3.83 12.27
C SER A 16 -7.88 4.15 12.20
N ALA A 17 -7.48 5.41 12.13
CA ALA A 17 -6.08 5.80 12.23
C ALA A 17 -5.38 5.21 13.48
N ALA A 18 -6.09 5.13 14.61
CA ALA A 18 -5.58 4.55 15.85
C ALA A 18 -5.21 3.06 15.73
N SER A 19 -5.90 2.30 14.86
CA SER A 19 -5.57 0.89 14.62
C SER A 19 -4.22 0.70 13.91
N MET A 20 -3.70 1.74 13.26
CA MET A 20 -2.39 1.74 12.59
C MET A 20 -1.27 2.30 13.48
N ARG A 21 -1.56 2.65 14.75
CA ARG A 21 -0.59 3.29 15.67
C ARG A 21 0.73 2.52 15.78
N ALA A 22 0.67 1.20 15.95
CA ALA A 22 1.88 0.38 16.03
C ALA A 22 2.75 0.43 14.76
N HIS A 23 2.13 0.62 13.59
CA HIS A 23 2.86 0.79 12.33
C HIS A 23 3.56 2.16 12.30
N VAL A 24 2.84 3.23 12.67
CA VAL A 24 3.40 4.59 12.71
C VAL A 24 4.56 4.68 13.70
N GLU A 25 4.36 4.23 14.94
CA GLU A 25 5.39 4.25 15.98
C GLU A 25 6.60 3.38 15.58
N GLY A 26 6.36 2.19 15.04
CA GLY A 26 7.41 1.27 14.62
C GLY A 26 8.21 1.77 13.40
N LEU A 27 7.58 2.50 12.47
CA LEU A 27 8.28 3.18 11.37
C LEU A 27 9.10 4.38 11.86
N ALA A 28 8.58 5.14 12.85
CA ALA A 28 9.31 6.24 13.47
C ALA A 28 10.59 5.76 14.16
N GLN A 29 10.55 4.61 14.84
CA GLN A 29 11.73 3.97 15.42
C GLN A 29 12.77 3.56 14.37
N ARG A 30 12.35 3.37 13.10
CA ARG A 30 13.20 3.06 11.95
C ARG A 30 13.62 4.30 11.16
N GLY A 31 13.37 5.50 11.71
CA GLY A 31 13.77 6.78 11.10
C GLY A 31 12.92 7.19 9.90
N LEU A 32 11.69 6.68 9.81
CA LEU A 32 10.71 7.09 8.80
C LEU A 32 9.62 7.97 9.41
N ASP A 33 9.16 8.94 8.62
CA ASP A 33 7.99 9.74 8.93
C ASP A 33 6.76 9.07 8.33
N ALA A 34 5.80 8.70 9.18
CA ALA A 34 4.57 8.05 8.77
C ALA A 34 3.37 8.63 9.51
N VAL A 35 2.22 8.68 8.85
CA VAL A 35 0.96 9.14 9.42
C VAL A 35 -0.17 8.19 9.03
N ALA A 36 -1.04 7.87 9.98
CA ALA A 36 -2.25 7.10 9.73
C ALA A 36 -3.45 8.03 9.48
N LEU A 37 -4.28 7.67 8.50
CA LEU A 37 -5.43 8.46 8.08
C LEU A 37 -6.73 7.78 8.49
N ASP A 38 -7.68 8.54 9.02
CA ASP A 38 -9.07 8.11 9.16
C ASP A 38 -9.78 8.19 7.81
N LEU A 39 -10.37 7.08 7.39
CA LEU A 39 -11.04 6.94 6.10
C LEU A 39 -12.53 6.67 6.28
N PRO A 40 -13.38 7.27 5.43
CA PRO A 40 -14.81 6.97 5.47
C PRO A 40 -15.06 5.50 5.11
N ARG A 41 -16.03 4.90 5.80
CA ARG A 41 -16.44 3.51 5.57
C ARG A 41 -17.23 3.35 4.26
N GLY A 42 -17.21 2.14 3.72
CA GLY A 42 -17.99 1.76 2.54
C GLY A 42 -17.10 1.42 1.34
N LYS A 43 -17.51 1.85 0.14
CA LYS A 43 -16.73 1.65 -1.09
C LYS A 43 -15.42 2.47 -1.04
N ALA A 44 -14.32 1.88 -1.51
CA ALA A 44 -12.99 2.50 -1.45
C ALA A 44 -12.94 3.84 -2.20
N GLU A 45 -13.66 3.95 -3.31
CA GLU A 45 -13.74 5.15 -4.14
C GLU A 45 -14.27 6.36 -3.36
N ARG A 46 -15.11 6.15 -2.33
CA ARG A 46 -15.59 7.25 -1.45
C ARG A 46 -14.49 7.81 -0.55
N ALA A 47 -13.47 7.02 -0.25
CA ALA A 47 -12.35 7.43 0.60
C ALA A 47 -11.21 8.08 -0.19
N VAL A 48 -11.18 7.92 -1.53
CA VAL A 48 -10.11 8.48 -2.38
C VAL A 48 -9.98 10.00 -2.23
N PRO A 49 -11.03 10.83 -2.27
CA PRO A 49 -10.89 12.28 -2.11
C PRO A 49 -10.32 12.69 -0.74
N VAL A 50 -10.76 12.00 0.32
CA VAL A 50 -10.26 12.22 1.70
C VAL A 50 -8.79 11.85 1.78
N PHE A 51 -8.41 10.69 1.25
CA PHE A 51 -7.02 10.23 1.24
C PHE A 51 -6.12 11.20 0.46
N ARG A 52 -6.50 11.57 -0.77
CA ARG A 52 -5.72 12.50 -1.63
C ARG A 52 -5.58 13.89 -1.04
N THR A 53 -6.57 14.35 -0.27
CA THR A 53 -6.48 15.65 0.42
C THR A 53 -5.43 15.62 1.53
N ALA A 54 -5.38 14.52 2.29
CA ALA A 54 -4.39 14.35 3.36
C ALA A 54 -2.99 14.02 2.83
N ALA A 55 -2.91 13.26 1.73
CA ALA A 55 -1.70 12.80 1.07
C ALA A 55 -1.68 13.29 -0.40
N PRO A 56 -1.40 14.57 -0.65
CA PRO A 56 -1.35 15.10 -2.01
C PRO A 56 -0.22 14.43 -2.82
N PRO A 57 -0.42 14.12 -4.12
CA PRO A 57 0.62 13.55 -4.96
C PRO A 57 1.89 14.41 -4.99
N GLY A 58 3.06 13.76 -4.96
CA GLY A 58 4.35 14.43 -5.02
C GLY A 58 5.53 13.48 -4.80
N ALA A 59 6.72 13.91 -5.22
CA ALA A 59 7.95 13.11 -5.14
C ALA A 59 8.41 12.78 -3.71
N GLY A 60 7.93 13.51 -2.70
CA GLY A 60 8.20 13.25 -1.28
C GLY A 60 7.08 12.51 -0.55
N VAL A 61 6.07 12.00 -1.27
CA VAL A 61 4.87 11.39 -0.68
C VAL A 61 4.75 9.94 -1.11
N ALA A 62 4.85 9.03 -0.15
CA ALA A 62 4.50 7.64 -0.31
C ALA A 62 3.10 7.40 0.28
N VAL A 63 2.35 6.49 -0.34
CA VAL A 63 1.00 6.13 0.12
C VAL A 63 0.93 4.64 0.37
N GLY A 64 0.03 4.22 1.25
CA GLY A 64 -0.15 2.82 1.53
C GLY A 64 -1.28 2.56 2.48
N GLY A 65 -1.39 1.32 2.94
CA GLY A 65 -2.35 0.98 3.97
C GLY A 65 -2.60 -0.50 4.11
N GLN A 66 -3.39 -0.81 5.14
CA GLN A 66 -3.81 -2.17 5.45
C GLN A 66 -5.14 -2.47 4.77
N SER A 67 -5.17 -3.53 3.95
CA SER A 67 -6.37 -4.07 3.33
C SER A 67 -7.18 -3.00 2.58
N PHE A 68 -8.36 -2.62 3.10
CA PHE A 68 -9.18 -1.53 2.59
C PHE A 68 -8.38 -0.23 2.37
N GLY A 69 -7.56 0.19 3.32
CA GLY A 69 -6.71 1.37 3.18
C GLY A 69 -5.69 1.23 2.04
N GLY A 70 -5.14 0.02 1.86
CA GLY A 70 -4.27 -0.30 0.72
C GLY A 70 -5.01 -0.22 -0.62
N ARG A 71 -6.27 -0.67 -0.68
CA ARG A 71 -7.14 -0.49 -1.85
C ARG A 71 -7.34 1.00 -2.17
N VAL A 72 -7.67 1.82 -1.18
CA VAL A 72 -7.82 3.28 -1.36
C VAL A 72 -6.52 3.92 -1.86
N ALA A 73 -5.39 3.61 -1.20
CA ALA A 73 -4.07 4.11 -1.59
C ALA A 73 -3.69 3.72 -3.03
N SER A 74 -3.98 2.48 -3.44
CA SER A 74 -3.68 2.02 -4.80
C SER A 74 -4.51 2.73 -5.87
N LEU A 75 -5.76 3.10 -5.57
CA LEU A 75 -6.59 3.92 -6.46
C LEU A 75 -6.02 5.33 -6.60
N CYS A 76 -5.55 5.91 -5.50
CA CYS A 76 -4.87 7.20 -5.52
C CYS A 76 -3.60 7.13 -6.38
N ALA A 77 -2.78 6.10 -6.20
CA ALA A 77 -1.53 5.90 -6.92
C ALA A 77 -1.69 5.69 -8.44
N ALA A 78 -2.86 5.26 -8.88
CA ALA A 78 -3.19 5.13 -10.31
C ALA A 78 -3.61 6.45 -10.97
N GLU A 79 -3.75 7.53 -10.21
CA GLU A 79 -4.26 8.83 -10.67
C GLU A 79 -3.33 10.01 -10.32
N GLY A 80 -2.11 9.74 -9.84
CA GLY A 80 -1.18 10.79 -9.48
C GLY A 80 0.24 10.29 -9.19
N PRO A 81 1.25 11.14 -9.35
CA PRO A 81 2.63 10.76 -9.08
C PRO A 81 2.87 10.67 -7.57
N TYR A 82 3.18 9.48 -7.08
CA TYR A 82 3.66 9.25 -5.72
C TYR A 82 5.09 8.70 -5.75
N ALA A 83 5.82 8.88 -4.66
CA ALA A 83 7.16 8.33 -4.51
C ALA A 83 7.15 6.80 -4.49
N ALA A 84 6.15 6.20 -3.83
CA ALA A 84 5.96 4.76 -3.74
C ALA A 84 4.56 4.39 -3.22
N LEU A 85 4.19 3.12 -3.39
CA LEU A 85 2.97 2.50 -2.86
C LEU A 85 3.32 1.31 -1.94
N VAL A 86 2.77 1.27 -0.73
CA VAL A 86 2.96 0.16 0.22
C VAL A 86 1.62 -0.53 0.52
N LEU A 87 1.50 -1.80 0.17
CA LEU A 87 0.27 -2.59 0.32
C LEU A 87 0.44 -3.67 1.39
N LEU A 88 -0.25 -3.51 2.52
CA LEU A 88 -0.25 -4.48 3.62
C LEU A 88 -1.53 -5.32 3.53
N SER A 89 -1.40 -6.60 3.20
CA SER A 89 -2.52 -7.54 3.02
C SER A 89 -3.61 -6.99 2.08
N TYR A 90 -3.24 -6.68 0.83
CA TYR A 90 -4.19 -6.14 -0.15
C TYR A 90 -5.37 -7.11 -0.40
N PRO A 91 -6.63 -6.63 -0.41
CA PRO A 91 -7.79 -7.50 -0.55
C PRO A 91 -8.04 -7.77 -2.05
N LEU A 92 -7.28 -8.71 -2.59
CA LEU A 92 -7.27 -9.05 -4.01
C LEU A 92 -8.63 -9.57 -4.49
N HIS A 93 -9.34 -10.36 -3.69
CA HIS A 93 -10.70 -10.84 -3.98
C HIS A 93 -11.49 -11.01 -2.68
N ARG A 94 -12.78 -11.32 -2.78
CA ARG A 94 -13.55 -11.73 -1.60
C ARG A 94 -13.20 -13.18 -1.23
N PRO A 95 -13.34 -13.59 0.04
CA PRO A 95 -13.18 -15.00 0.41
C PRO A 95 -14.12 -15.89 -0.40
N GLY A 96 -13.59 -16.97 -0.96
CA GLY A 96 -14.36 -17.92 -1.77
C GLY A 96 -14.61 -17.49 -3.23
N THR A 97 -14.11 -16.34 -3.68
CA THR A 97 -14.26 -15.88 -5.07
C THR A 97 -12.90 -15.80 -5.79
N THR A 98 -12.97 -15.55 -7.10
CA THR A 98 -11.81 -15.35 -7.99
C THR A 98 -11.89 -14.02 -8.74
N ASP A 99 -12.70 -13.06 -8.28
CA ASP A 99 -12.96 -11.76 -8.92
C ASP A 99 -11.81 -10.76 -8.71
N TRP A 100 -10.57 -11.20 -8.93
CA TRP A 100 -9.37 -10.42 -8.63
C TRP A 100 -9.11 -9.30 -9.63
N GLU A 101 -9.45 -9.50 -10.90
CA GLU A 101 -9.19 -8.53 -11.97
C GLU A 101 -9.88 -7.20 -11.67
N VAL A 102 -11.11 -7.23 -11.15
CA VAL A 102 -11.87 -6.02 -10.76
C VAL A 102 -11.15 -5.23 -9.67
N ARG A 103 -10.44 -5.93 -8.77
CA ARG A 103 -9.68 -5.32 -7.69
C ARG A 103 -8.29 -4.88 -8.12
N VAL A 104 -7.86 -5.09 -9.35
CA VAL A 104 -6.54 -4.63 -9.82
C VAL A 104 -6.56 -4.01 -11.22
N ALA A 105 -7.73 -3.79 -11.80
CA ALA A 105 -7.89 -3.20 -13.13
C ALA A 105 -7.16 -1.85 -13.31
N HIS A 106 -6.89 -1.13 -12.21
CA HIS A 106 -6.16 0.12 -12.19
C HIS A 106 -4.64 -0.04 -12.01
N TRP A 107 -4.14 -1.21 -11.62
CA TRP A 107 -2.71 -1.45 -11.37
C TRP A 107 -1.79 -1.14 -12.55
N PRO A 108 -2.17 -1.43 -13.82
CA PRO A 108 -1.34 -1.02 -14.97
C PRO A 108 -1.10 0.49 -15.10
N ARG A 109 -1.89 1.34 -14.41
CA ARG A 109 -1.70 2.80 -14.37
C ARG A 109 -0.79 3.27 -13.23
N ILE A 110 -0.43 2.38 -12.30
CA ILE A 110 0.45 2.71 -11.17
C ILE A 110 1.89 2.67 -11.68
N THR A 111 2.53 3.82 -11.71
CA THR A 111 3.89 3.98 -12.24
C THR A 111 4.96 3.95 -11.14
N CYS A 112 4.62 4.30 -9.90
CA CYS A 112 5.57 4.29 -8.79
C CYS A 112 5.96 2.88 -8.33
N PRO A 113 7.10 2.71 -7.63
CA PRO A 113 7.47 1.43 -7.04
C PRO A 113 6.42 0.97 -6.02
N VAL A 114 6.12 -0.32 -6.04
CA VAL A 114 5.12 -0.95 -5.16
C VAL A 114 5.75 -2.03 -4.31
N LEU A 115 5.54 -1.96 -2.98
CA LEU A 115 5.83 -3.06 -2.07
C LEU A 115 4.52 -3.73 -1.65
N LEU A 116 4.42 -5.04 -1.86
CA LEU A 116 3.31 -5.87 -1.40
C LEU A 116 3.80 -6.80 -0.29
N LEU A 117 3.12 -6.77 0.86
CA LEU A 117 3.40 -7.62 2.01
C LEU A 117 2.14 -8.41 2.34
N SER A 118 2.17 -9.74 2.20
CA SER A 118 0.96 -10.58 2.34
C SER A 118 1.23 -11.90 3.06
N GLY A 119 0.27 -12.35 3.86
CA GLY A 119 0.25 -13.73 4.34
C GLY A 119 -0.09 -14.70 3.21
N GLU A 120 0.52 -15.88 3.18
CA GLU A 120 0.25 -16.90 2.16
C GLU A 120 -1.09 -17.62 2.35
N SER A 121 -1.66 -17.55 3.55
CA SER A 121 -2.97 -18.11 3.92
C SER A 121 -4.05 -17.04 4.04
N ASP A 122 -3.86 -15.88 3.38
CA ASP A 122 -4.85 -14.80 3.38
C ASP A 122 -6.11 -15.18 2.56
N PRO A 123 -7.29 -15.26 3.18
CA PRO A 123 -8.52 -15.61 2.46
C PRO A 123 -8.95 -14.54 1.44
N PHE A 124 -8.41 -13.33 1.52
CA PHE A 124 -8.67 -12.25 0.57
C PHE A 124 -7.63 -12.17 -0.56
N ALA A 125 -6.55 -12.94 -0.49
CA ALA A 125 -5.48 -12.90 -1.48
C ALA A 125 -4.83 -14.28 -1.64
N ARG A 126 -5.41 -15.11 -2.51
CA ARG A 126 -4.81 -16.39 -2.89
C ARG A 126 -3.45 -16.14 -3.51
N LEU A 127 -2.42 -16.78 -2.96
CA LEU A 127 -1.03 -16.55 -3.31
C LEU A 127 -0.75 -16.64 -4.82
N SER A 128 -1.31 -17.62 -5.52
CA SER A 128 -1.12 -17.75 -6.97
C SER A 128 -1.66 -16.54 -7.74
N LEU A 129 -2.89 -16.11 -7.41
CA LEU A 129 -3.50 -14.93 -8.03
C LEU A 129 -2.76 -13.64 -7.67
N LEU A 130 -2.23 -13.55 -6.44
CA LEU A 130 -1.44 -12.39 -6.03
C LEU A 130 -0.14 -12.28 -6.82
N ARG A 131 0.52 -13.41 -7.08
CA ARG A 131 1.71 -13.46 -7.95
C ARG A 131 1.35 -13.04 -9.38
N ASP A 132 0.28 -13.58 -9.95
CA ASP A 132 -0.19 -13.20 -11.29
C ASP A 132 -0.52 -11.70 -11.36
N ALA A 133 -1.27 -11.19 -10.38
CA ALA A 133 -1.65 -9.78 -10.31
C ALA A 133 -0.45 -8.85 -10.15
N SER A 134 0.57 -9.25 -9.37
CA SER A 134 1.77 -8.42 -9.16
C SER A 134 2.54 -8.16 -10.46
N GLY A 135 2.43 -9.06 -11.45
CA GLY A 135 3.00 -8.86 -12.78
C GLY A 135 2.35 -7.74 -13.61
N LEU A 136 1.19 -7.21 -13.18
CA LEU A 136 0.55 -6.06 -13.82
C LEU A 136 1.19 -4.72 -13.42
N LEU A 137 2.00 -4.70 -12.37
CA LEU A 137 2.69 -3.50 -11.87
C LEU A 137 4.05 -3.37 -12.56
N ALA A 138 4.40 -2.14 -12.98
CA ALA A 138 5.67 -1.89 -13.66
C ALA A 138 6.90 -2.19 -12.76
N HIS A 139 6.78 -1.88 -11.46
CA HIS A 139 7.83 -2.05 -10.47
C HIS A 139 7.21 -2.56 -9.18
N ALA A 140 7.31 -3.86 -8.93
CA ALA A 140 6.75 -4.48 -7.73
C ALA A 140 7.74 -5.40 -7.02
N GLU A 141 7.77 -5.30 -5.70
CA GLU A 141 8.35 -6.27 -4.79
C GLU A 141 7.22 -6.96 -4.02
N LEU A 142 7.17 -8.29 -4.08
CA LEU A 142 6.20 -9.11 -3.34
C LEU A 142 6.92 -9.92 -2.26
N VAL A 143 6.61 -9.63 -1.00
CA VAL A 143 7.09 -10.35 0.18
C VAL A 143 5.93 -11.13 0.80
N THR A 144 6.12 -12.43 1.02
CA THR A 144 5.09 -13.32 1.55
C THR A 144 5.48 -14.00 2.85
N TYR A 145 4.50 -14.18 3.74
CA TYR A 145 4.69 -14.80 5.05
C TYR A 145 3.99 -16.17 5.10
N PRO A 146 4.74 -17.29 5.15
CA PRO A 146 4.16 -18.63 5.17
C PRO A 146 3.22 -18.84 6.34
N LYS A 147 2.11 -19.56 6.10
CA LYS A 147 1.05 -19.90 7.07
C LYS A 147 0.30 -18.72 7.68
N LEU A 148 0.67 -17.48 7.35
CA LEU A 148 0.04 -16.30 7.92
C LEU A 148 -1.20 -15.91 7.11
N GLY A 149 -2.26 -15.50 7.81
CA GLY A 149 -3.49 -15.00 7.19
C GLY A 149 -3.44 -13.49 6.92
N HIS A 150 -4.63 -12.87 6.83
CA HIS A 150 -4.78 -11.45 6.51
C HIS A 150 -4.13 -10.47 7.52
N ARG A 151 -3.93 -10.90 8.77
CA ARG A 151 -3.36 -10.06 9.84
C ARG A 151 -1.85 -10.30 9.94
N LEU A 152 -1.05 -9.26 9.67
CA LEU A 152 0.41 -9.32 9.73
C LEU A 152 1.01 -9.04 11.12
N ALA A 153 0.18 -8.80 12.14
CA ALA A 153 0.65 -8.46 13.49
C ALA A 153 1.72 -9.42 14.08
N PRO A 154 1.65 -10.76 13.86
CA PRO A 154 2.69 -11.68 14.35
C PRO A 154 4.10 -11.47 13.77
N VAL A 155 4.21 -10.75 12.65
CA VAL A 155 5.47 -10.47 11.93
C VAL A 155 5.65 -8.96 11.74
N LEU A 156 5.03 -8.14 12.60
CA LEU A 156 4.96 -6.69 12.41
C LEU A 156 6.37 -6.08 12.33
N ASP A 157 7.34 -6.53 13.12
CA ASP A 157 8.70 -5.98 13.05
C ASP A 157 9.38 -6.21 11.69
N ASP A 158 9.30 -7.42 11.12
CA ASP A 158 9.84 -7.68 9.79
C ASP A 158 9.09 -6.86 8.73
N VAL A 159 7.75 -6.77 8.83
CA VAL A 159 6.94 -5.91 7.96
C VAL A 159 7.46 -4.46 7.97
N LEU A 160 7.74 -3.92 9.15
CA LEU A 160 8.22 -2.55 9.30
C LEU A 160 9.66 -2.38 8.82
N ASP A 161 10.53 -3.38 9.01
CA ASP A 161 11.89 -3.42 8.47
C ASP A 161 11.87 -3.41 6.93
N ARG A 162 11.00 -4.21 6.31
CA ARG A 162 10.82 -4.25 4.86
C ARG A 162 10.33 -2.92 4.31
N VAL A 163 9.34 -2.30 4.96
CA VAL A 163 8.86 -0.96 4.57
C VAL A 163 9.97 0.08 4.70
N ALA A 164 10.76 0.04 5.79
CA ALA A 164 11.87 0.95 6.00
C ALA A 164 12.94 0.80 4.92
N GLN A 165 13.39 -0.42 4.66
CA GLN A 165 14.37 -0.73 3.63
C GLN A 165 13.88 -0.27 2.25
N PHE A 166 12.63 -0.58 1.91
CA PHE A 166 12.04 -0.21 0.63
C PHE A 166 11.99 1.30 0.43
N LEU A 167 11.48 2.07 1.40
CA LEU A 167 11.34 3.53 1.27
C LEU A 167 12.70 4.25 1.33
N GLN A 168 13.65 3.76 2.11
CA GLN A 168 15.01 4.32 2.18
C GLN A 168 15.86 3.98 0.94
N GLY A 169 15.53 2.87 0.26
CA GLY A 169 16.19 2.43 -0.97
C GLY A 169 15.66 3.09 -2.25
N LEU A 170 14.63 3.94 -2.16
CA LEU A 170 14.10 4.64 -3.32
C LEU A 170 15.15 5.59 -3.93
N PRO A 171 15.22 5.72 -5.27
CA PRO A 171 16.09 6.69 -5.89
C PRO A 171 15.68 8.12 -5.51
N PRO A 172 16.63 9.06 -5.37
CA PRO A 172 16.36 10.43 -4.92
C PRO A 172 15.44 11.23 -5.86
N HIS A 173 15.34 10.80 -7.12
CA HIS A 173 14.32 11.25 -8.06
C HIS A 173 13.70 10.04 -8.75
N PRO A 174 12.39 9.78 -8.56
CA PRO A 174 11.72 8.77 -9.36
C PRO A 174 11.71 9.22 -10.84
N PRO A 175 12.11 8.38 -11.81
CA PRO A 175 12.25 8.75 -13.21
C PRO A 175 10.91 8.88 -13.96
N TYR A 176 9.78 9.03 -13.26
CA TYR A 176 8.48 8.91 -13.91
C TYR A 176 8.15 10.18 -14.69
N PRO A 177 7.91 10.07 -16.02
CA PRO A 177 7.43 11.20 -16.78
C PRO A 177 6.12 11.69 -16.16
N PRO A 178 5.83 13.01 -16.22
CA PRO A 178 4.49 13.49 -15.88
C PRO A 178 3.48 12.69 -16.70
N HIS A 179 2.40 12.23 -16.07
CA HIS A 179 1.27 11.66 -16.80
C HIS A 179 0.98 12.55 -18.02
N PRO A 180 0.83 12.00 -19.24
CA PRO A 180 0.29 12.79 -20.32
C PRO A 180 -1.06 13.33 -19.84
N LEU A 181 -1.17 14.65 -19.75
CA LEU A 181 -2.44 15.32 -19.50
C LEU A 181 -3.38 14.85 -20.61
N ALA A 182 -4.42 14.12 -20.22
CA ALA A 182 -5.54 13.81 -21.10
C ALA A 182 -6.33 15.08 -21.40
#